data_AF-F0JAV7-F1
#
_entry.id   AF-F0JAV7-F1
#
_cell.length_a   1.000
_cell.length_b   1.000
_cell.length_c   1.000
_cell.angle_alpha   90.00
_cell.angle_beta   90.00
_cell.angle_gamma   90.00
#
_symmetry.space_group_name_H-M   'P 1'
#
loop_
_entity.id
_entity.type
_entity.pdbx_description
1 polymer ?
#
loop_
_entity_poly.entity_id
_entity_poly.type
_entity_poly.pdbx_seq_one_letter_code
_entity_poly.pdbx_strand_id
1 'polypeptide(L)'
;MAQGCALPRVSRCFLAFFLAGVLLEPSSSHASSSANSSSTPVPSCDTVQKAEVSLQGELLLTVGPDEESVLFKCSSAQETTLDPPNQENVYNKDSCSEAVLLQSLFASATLEKEKNNPEEGDAQTPTYKLTVPSESRTANDTVLYYKCKLQPASDSMRSHEIQGVQAGKECKVKITVEGVPPKDLENEQIEEQQTSIIECASANATEEASVSAESPLSFKCGQGLTLEPRALTDVFNDRDGKCTPQVTLQSLVDATLENTGTDTHQNEQSVYQLAVKTAPSEDTALCYKCVPSSSSNQKDKTAAGGEGSTEEACLLKISVKGDATSAAERTWTAAQWAVAVFVAGQVLRGVVDV
;
A
#
# COMPACT_ATOMS: atom_id res chain seq x y z
N MET A 1 -81.99 42.03 -17.59
CA MET A 1 -83.00 42.05 -16.51
C MET A 1 -83.77 40.76 -16.55
N ALA A 2 -83.54 39.87 -15.58
CA ALA A 2 -84.48 38.88 -15.04
C ALA A 2 -83.66 37.89 -14.19
N GLN A 3 -83.95 37.90 -12.89
CA GLN A 3 -83.46 37.01 -11.86
C GLN A 3 -84.05 35.61 -12.00
N GLY A 4 -83.41 34.60 -11.40
CA GLY A 4 -84.04 33.31 -11.15
C GLY A 4 -83.12 32.29 -10.50
N CYS A 5 -83.07 32.27 -9.16
CA CYS A 5 -82.47 31.20 -8.36
C CYS A 5 -83.20 29.87 -8.51
N ALA A 6 -82.47 28.74 -8.46
CA ALA A 6 -82.87 27.52 -7.74
C ALA A 6 -81.74 26.46 -7.72
N LEU A 7 -81.15 26.23 -6.53
CA LEU A 7 -80.70 24.91 -6.06
C LEU A 7 -81.96 24.11 -5.61
N PRO A 8 -81.97 22.77 -5.42
CA PRO A 8 -80.85 21.92 -4.96
C PRO A 8 -80.78 20.48 -5.55
N ARG A 9 -79.66 19.77 -5.34
CA ARG A 9 -79.70 18.42 -4.72
C ARG A 9 -78.31 17.93 -4.33
N VAL A 10 -78.22 17.64 -3.04
CA VAL A 10 -77.12 16.99 -2.34
C VAL A 10 -76.92 15.58 -2.88
N SER A 11 -75.71 15.22 -3.28
CA SER A 11 -75.26 13.83 -3.32
C SER A 11 -73.82 13.75 -2.87
N ARG A 12 -73.63 12.99 -1.79
CA ARG A 12 -72.37 12.69 -1.13
C ARG A 12 -71.53 11.80 -2.03
N CYS A 13 -70.35 12.26 -2.44
CA CYS A 13 -69.23 11.39 -2.79
C CYS A 13 -68.02 11.84 -1.98
N PHE A 14 -67.71 11.07 -0.94
CA PHE A 14 -66.43 11.13 -0.23
C PHE A 14 -65.34 10.67 -1.20
N LEU A 15 -64.59 11.61 -1.77
CA LEU A 15 -63.34 11.33 -2.46
C LEU A 15 -62.21 11.43 -1.43
N ALA A 16 -61.73 10.27 -1.01
CA ALA A 16 -60.51 10.10 -0.24
C ALA A 16 -59.32 10.55 -1.11
N PHE A 17 -58.62 11.58 -0.66
CA PHE A 17 -57.34 12.01 -1.20
C PHE A 17 -56.26 10.99 -0.83
N PHE A 18 -55.98 10.04 -1.73
CA PHE A 18 -54.71 9.31 -1.71
C PHE A 18 -53.65 10.23 -2.34
N LEU A 19 -52.99 11.03 -1.51
CA LEU A 19 -51.70 11.63 -1.83
C LEU A 19 -50.67 10.51 -1.86
N ALA A 20 -50.40 9.98 -3.05
CA ALA A 20 -49.17 9.25 -3.32
C ALA A 20 -48.00 10.26 -3.29
N GLY A 21 -47.49 10.51 -2.08
CA GLY A 21 -46.19 11.15 -1.89
C GLY A 21 -45.12 10.16 -2.32
N VAL A 22 -44.65 10.29 -3.55
CA VAL A 22 -43.40 9.72 -4.00
C VAL A 22 -42.29 10.41 -3.19
N LEU A 23 -41.78 9.73 -2.16
CA LEU A 23 -40.49 10.06 -1.57
C LEU A 23 -39.42 9.61 -2.56
N LEU A 24 -39.07 10.51 -3.48
CA LEU A 24 -37.73 10.51 -4.07
C LEU A 24 -36.78 10.87 -2.94
N GLU A 25 -35.98 9.90 -2.50
CA GLU A 25 -34.80 10.19 -1.68
C GLU A 25 -33.91 11.17 -2.46
N PRO A 26 -33.52 12.32 -1.88
CA PRO A 26 -32.49 13.14 -2.46
C PRO A 26 -31.16 12.39 -2.28
N SER A 27 -30.58 11.90 -3.38
CA SER A 27 -29.16 11.59 -3.46
C SER A 27 -28.41 12.90 -3.22
N SER A 28 -28.02 13.15 -1.98
CA SER A 28 -27.15 14.25 -1.62
C SER A 28 -25.72 13.88 -2.04
N SER A 29 -25.36 14.29 -3.25
CA SER A 29 -23.97 14.45 -3.64
C SER A 29 -23.42 15.69 -2.92
N HIS A 30 -22.77 15.50 -1.77
CA HIS A 30 -21.90 16.53 -1.21
C HIS A 30 -20.50 16.39 -1.80
N ALA A 31 -20.27 17.11 -2.91
CA ALA A 31 -18.98 17.71 -3.15
C ALA A 31 -18.89 18.94 -2.24
N SER A 32 -17.99 18.93 -1.27
CA SER A 32 -17.61 20.13 -0.51
C SER A 32 -16.20 19.96 0.02
N SER A 33 -15.25 20.41 -0.79
CA SER A 33 -13.98 20.95 -0.30
C SER A 33 -14.28 22.12 0.63
N SER A 34 -14.06 21.93 1.93
CA SER A 34 -13.79 22.99 2.90
C SER A 34 -13.20 22.38 4.15
N ALA A 35 -11.97 22.78 4.46
CA ALA A 35 -11.31 22.51 5.71
C ALA A 35 -12.21 22.94 6.88
N ASN A 36 -12.66 21.98 7.69
CA ASN A 36 -13.24 22.25 9.01
C ASN A 36 -13.08 20.99 9.87
N SER A 37 -12.37 21.12 10.99
CA SER A 37 -12.09 20.05 11.95
C SER A 37 -13.39 19.53 12.57
N SER A 38 -13.93 18.43 12.04
CA SER A 38 -15.04 17.70 12.64
C SER A 38 -14.49 16.47 13.37
N SER A 39 -14.49 16.49 14.70
CA SER A 39 -14.07 15.34 15.51
C SER A 39 -15.13 14.23 15.43
N THR A 40 -14.91 13.24 14.58
CA THR A 40 -15.67 11.98 14.58
C THR A 40 -15.53 11.30 15.94
N PRO A 41 -16.62 10.77 16.53
CA PRO A 41 -16.57 10.09 17.82
C PRO A 41 -15.78 8.78 17.70
N VAL A 42 -14.84 8.56 18.64
CA VAL A 42 -14.04 7.33 18.70
C VAL A 42 -14.95 6.13 18.99
N PRO A 43 -14.90 5.04 18.19
CA PRO A 43 -15.70 3.83 18.43
C PRO A 43 -15.46 3.21 19.81
N SER A 44 -16.53 2.73 20.45
CA SER A 44 -16.44 2.05 21.75
C SER A 44 -17.36 0.83 21.82
N CYS A 45 -17.11 -0.04 22.79
CA CYS A 45 -17.95 -1.20 23.06
C CYS A 45 -19.25 -0.87 23.82
N ASP A 46 -19.63 0.39 24.00
CA ASP A 46 -20.82 0.72 24.80
C ASP A 46 -22.11 0.38 24.06
N THR A 47 -23.05 -0.25 24.75
CA THR A 47 -24.45 -0.34 24.32
C THR A 47 -25.35 0.39 25.29
N VAL A 48 -26.33 1.09 24.74
CA VAL A 48 -27.40 1.70 25.52
C VAL A 48 -28.60 0.76 25.48
N GLN A 49 -28.75 -0.09 26.48
CA GLN A 49 -30.00 -0.80 26.70
C GLN A 49 -30.63 -0.34 28.03
N LYS A 50 -31.77 0.33 27.93
CA LYS A 50 -32.71 0.53 29.05
C LYS A 50 -32.08 1.11 30.32
N ALA A 51 -31.45 2.28 30.18
CA ALA A 51 -30.88 3.10 31.27
C ALA A 51 -29.69 2.50 32.05
N GLU A 52 -29.15 1.36 31.62
CA GLU A 52 -27.88 0.81 32.11
C GLU A 52 -26.90 0.69 30.95
N VAL A 53 -25.68 1.21 31.11
CA VAL A 53 -24.60 1.05 30.12
C VAL A 53 -24.03 -0.36 30.29
N SER A 54 -23.94 -1.12 29.19
CA SER A 54 -23.36 -2.47 29.18
C SER A 54 -22.49 -2.65 27.94
N LEU A 55 -21.55 -3.61 27.96
CA LEU A 55 -20.68 -3.84 26.82
C LEU A 55 -21.37 -4.64 25.71
N GLN A 56 -21.23 -4.19 24.47
CA GLN A 56 -21.60 -4.93 23.26
C GLN A 56 -20.79 -6.22 23.21
N GLY A 57 -21.39 -7.31 22.72
CA GLY A 57 -20.68 -8.59 22.60
C GLY A 57 -19.45 -8.53 21.68
N GLU A 58 -19.49 -7.67 20.65
CA GLU A 58 -18.40 -7.51 19.69
C GLU A 58 -18.37 -6.08 19.12
N LEU A 59 -17.16 -5.53 19.00
CA LEU A 59 -16.84 -4.28 18.29
C LEU A 59 -16.00 -4.64 17.07
N LEU A 60 -16.50 -4.29 15.88
CA LEU A 60 -15.82 -4.56 14.61
C LEU A 60 -15.11 -3.30 14.12
N LEU A 61 -13.83 -3.44 13.81
CA LEU A 61 -13.00 -2.37 13.28
C LEU A 61 -12.22 -2.90 12.08
N THR A 62 -11.86 -1.99 11.19
CA THR A 62 -11.03 -2.28 10.03
C THR A 62 -9.91 -1.25 9.99
N VAL A 63 -8.72 -1.68 9.63
CA VAL A 63 -7.63 -0.81 9.19
C VAL A 63 -7.50 -1.05 7.70
N GLY A 64 -7.99 -0.11 6.89
CA GLY A 64 -7.98 -0.21 5.43
C GLY A 64 -6.56 -0.16 4.85
N PRO A 65 -6.37 -0.46 3.55
CA PRO A 65 -5.07 -0.50 2.90
C PRO A 65 -4.32 0.83 2.97
N ASP A 66 -5.03 1.96 2.93
CA ASP A 66 -4.48 3.32 2.95
C ASP A 66 -4.47 3.95 4.35
N GLU A 67 -5.03 3.27 5.35
CA GLU A 67 -5.09 3.75 6.73
C GLU A 67 -3.98 3.09 7.52
N GLU A 68 -3.21 3.80 8.34
CA GLU A 68 -2.14 3.19 9.15
C GLU A 68 -2.57 2.85 10.58
N SER A 69 -3.70 3.38 11.03
CA SER A 69 -4.11 3.24 12.42
C SER A 69 -5.62 3.27 12.62
N VAL A 70 -6.05 2.67 13.72
CA VAL A 70 -7.45 2.75 14.20
C VAL A 70 -7.47 3.09 15.69
N LEU A 71 -8.46 3.88 16.08
CA LEU A 71 -8.73 4.27 17.46
C LEU A 71 -9.95 3.54 18.00
N PHE A 72 -9.89 3.09 19.25
CA PHE A 72 -11.04 2.54 19.94
C PHE A 72 -10.98 2.73 21.45
N LYS A 73 -12.14 2.62 22.09
CA LYS A 73 -12.29 2.63 23.55
C LYS A 73 -12.97 1.35 24.02
N CYS A 74 -12.53 0.84 25.17
CA CYS A 74 -13.23 -0.27 25.80
C CYS A 74 -14.60 0.11 26.37
N SER A 75 -14.75 1.35 26.84
CA SER A 75 -16.02 1.98 27.19
C SER A 75 -15.79 3.48 27.20
N SER A 76 -16.82 4.27 26.98
CA SER A 76 -16.83 5.73 27.11
C SER A 76 -17.42 6.18 28.43
N ALA A 77 -17.98 5.27 29.23
CA ALA A 77 -18.74 5.59 30.43
C ALA A 77 -18.37 4.75 31.67
N GLN A 78 -17.66 3.63 31.51
CA GLN A 78 -17.34 2.71 32.60
C GLN A 78 -15.87 2.31 32.63
N GLU A 79 -15.35 2.06 33.84
CA GLU A 79 -14.03 1.51 34.00
C GLU A 79 -13.95 0.09 33.43
N THR A 80 -13.03 -0.07 32.49
CA THR A 80 -12.80 -1.30 31.75
C THR A 80 -11.33 -1.63 31.71
N THR A 81 -11.05 -2.92 31.60
CA THR A 81 -9.68 -3.43 31.40
C THR A 81 -9.57 -4.04 30.02
N LEU A 82 -8.47 -3.70 29.32
CA LEU A 82 -8.09 -4.35 28.07
C LEU A 82 -7.37 -5.66 28.38
N ASP A 83 -7.69 -6.70 27.62
CA ASP A 83 -7.13 -8.03 27.67
C ASP A 83 -6.69 -8.44 26.25
N PRO A 84 -5.41 -8.74 26.00
CA PRO A 84 -4.33 -8.86 26.99
C PRO A 84 -3.95 -7.53 27.67
N PRO A 85 -3.53 -7.55 28.94
CA PRO A 85 -3.19 -6.34 29.67
C PRO A 85 -1.86 -5.70 29.22
N ASN A 86 -0.94 -6.51 28.65
CA ASN A 86 0.27 -6.00 28.02
C ASN A 86 -0.05 -5.55 26.58
N GLN A 87 0.27 -4.30 26.25
CA GLN A 87 0.01 -3.70 24.94
C GLN A 87 0.85 -4.28 23.81
N GLU A 88 1.95 -4.95 24.13
CA GLU A 88 2.76 -5.69 23.15
C GLU A 88 2.09 -6.99 22.69
N ASN A 89 1.01 -7.41 23.37
CA ASN A 89 0.33 -8.68 23.12
C ASN A 89 -1.04 -8.49 22.47
N VAL A 90 -1.42 -9.45 21.63
CA VAL A 90 -2.70 -9.49 20.92
C VAL A 90 -3.16 -10.94 20.76
N TYR A 91 -4.45 -11.18 20.54
CA TYR A 91 -4.94 -12.50 20.14
C TYR A 91 -5.07 -12.56 18.61
N ASN A 92 -4.58 -13.64 17.99
CA ASN A 92 -4.71 -13.88 16.54
C ASN A 92 -5.73 -14.98 16.18
N LYS A 93 -6.52 -15.41 17.17
CA LYS A 93 -7.58 -16.42 17.01
C LYS A 93 -8.84 -15.92 17.70
N ASP A 94 -10.00 -16.18 17.09
CA ASP A 94 -11.30 -15.76 17.61
C ASP A 94 -11.59 -16.23 19.05
N SER A 95 -11.04 -17.39 19.44
CA SER A 95 -11.14 -17.95 20.79
C SER A 95 -10.52 -17.06 21.88
N CYS A 96 -9.56 -16.18 21.52
CA CYS A 96 -8.82 -15.33 22.45
C CYS A 96 -8.26 -16.09 23.67
N SER A 97 -7.68 -17.27 23.41
CA SER A 97 -7.18 -18.18 24.47
C SER A 97 -5.67 -18.09 24.69
N GLU A 98 -4.91 -17.73 23.65
CA GLU A 98 -3.44 -17.64 23.69
C GLU A 98 -3.01 -16.32 23.04
N ALA A 99 -2.34 -15.46 23.81
CA ALA A 99 -1.83 -14.20 23.32
C ALA A 99 -0.48 -14.41 22.60
N VAL A 100 -0.25 -13.63 21.56
CA VAL A 100 0.99 -13.56 20.78
C VAL A 100 1.51 -12.12 20.78
N LEU A 101 2.79 -11.93 20.46
CA LEU A 101 3.36 -10.59 20.30
C LEU A 101 2.78 -9.92 19.06
N LEU A 102 2.32 -8.67 19.18
CA LEU A 102 1.82 -7.87 18.07
C LEU A 102 2.89 -7.73 16.97
N GLN A 103 4.14 -7.49 17.37
CA GLN A 103 5.28 -7.36 16.44
C GLN A 103 5.63 -8.66 15.69
N SER A 104 5.21 -9.83 16.21
CA SER A 104 5.40 -11.10 15.49
C SER A 104 4.43 -11.27 14.32
N LEU A 105 3.32 -10.53 14.33
CA LEU A 105 2.35 -10.47 13.23
C LEU A 105 2.67 -9.33 12.26
N PHE A 106 3.15 -8.21 12.80
CA PHE A 106 3.47 -6.99 12.05
C PHE A 106 4.70 -6.29 12.66
N ALA A 107 5.86 -6.35 11.99
CA ALA A 107 7.16 -5.98 12.58
C ALA A 107 7.22 -4.59 13.25
N SER A 108 6.45 -3.61 12.75
CA SER A 108 6.45 -2.22 13.22
C SER A 108 5.13 -1.81 13.93
N ALA A 109 4.24 -2.76 14.22
CA ALA A 109 2.95 -2.43 14.82
C ALA A 109 3.05 -2.11 16.32
N THR A 110 2.23 -1.16 16.76
CA THR A 110 2.17 -0.70 18.15
C THR A 110 0.73 -0.52 18.60
N LEU A 111 0.48 -0.76 19.89
CA LEU A 111 -0.76 -0.38 20.56
C LEU A 111 -0.41 0.63 21.66
N GLU A 112 -0.89 1.86 21.51
CA GLU A 112 -0.64 2.92 22.47
C GLU A 112 -1.91 3.26 23.25
N LYS A 113 -1.75 3.52 24.55
CA LYS A 113 -2.82 4.08 25.39
C LYS A 113 -2.62 5.58 25.49
N GLU A 114 -3.47 6.33 24.81
CA GLU A 114 -3.45 7.79 24.86
C GLU A 114 -3.87 8.24 26.27
N LYS A 115 -3.06 9.13 26.86
CA LYS A 115 -3.40 9.79 28.12
C LYS A 115 -4.36 10.92 27.79
N ASN A 116 -5.58 10.83 28.30
CA ASN A 116 -6.52 11.93 28.20
C ASN A 116 -6.05 13.12 29.07
N ASN A 117 -6.30 14.33 28.59
CA ASN A 117 -5.96 15.58 29.29
C ASN A 117 -6.86 15.72 30.53
N PRO A 118 -6.33 15.93 31.75
CA PRO A 118 -7.09 15.84 33.00
C PRO A 118 -8.05 17.01 33.29
N GLU A 119 -8.46 17.81 32.29
CA GLU A 119 -9.26 19.03 32.49
C GLU A 119 -10.79 18.85 32.33
N GLU A 120 -11.30 17.68 31.96
CA GLU A 120 -12.75 17.41 31.94
C GLU A 120 -13.13 16.34 32.98
N GLY A 121 -13.92 16.75 33.97
CA GLY A 121 -14.26 15.97 35.15
C GLY A 121 -15.33 14.90 34.95
N ASP A 122 -15.10 13.93 34.07
CA ASP A 122 -15.92 12.71 33.97
C ASP A 122 -15.02 11.45 34.00
N ALA A 123 -15.59 10.27 34.26
CA ALA A 123 -14.85 9.02 34.39
C ALA A 123 -14.00 8.73 33.13
N GLN A 124 -12.71 9.08 33.19
CA GLN A 124 -11.87 9.22 32.01
C GLN A 124 -11.33 7.87 31.54
N THR A 125 -12.07 7.19 30.66
CA THR A 125 -11.66 5.92 30.09
C THR A 125 -10.58 6.09 29.01
N PRO A 126 -9.61 5.17 28.91
CA PRO A 126 -8.51 5.31 27.95
C PRO A 126 -8.95 5.09 26.51
N THR A 127 -8.36 5.89 25.60
CA THR A 127 -8.36 5.64 24.16
C THR A 127 -7.16 4.79 23.81
N TYR A 128 -7.38 3.76 22.99
CA TYR A 128 -6.33 2.90 22.45
C TYR A 128 -6.15 3.21 20.96
N LYS A 129 -4.89 3.40 20.56
CA LYS A 129 -4.49 3.58 19.17
C LYS A 129 -3.67 2.37 18.73
N LEU A 130 -4.24 1.57 17.83
CA LEU A 130 -3.49 0.52 17.13
C LEU A 130 -2.91 1.12 15.85
N THR A 131 -1.60 1.08 15.71
CA THR A 131 -0.89 1.49 14.48
C THR A 131 -0.28 0.24 13.85
N VAL A 132 -0.61 -0.01 12.59
CA VAL A 132 -0.05 -1.11 11.79
C VAL A 132 0.45 -0.50 10.48
N PRO A 133 1.72 -0.12 10.38
CA PRO A 133 2.25 0.53 9.18
C PRO A 133 2.10 -0.34 7.94
N SER A 134 1.86 0.26 6.77
CA SER A 134 1.57 -0.45 5.52
C SER A 134 2.71 -1.39 5.11
N GLU A 135 3.97 -1.00 5.35
CA GLU A 135 5.18 -1.77 5.08
C GLU A 135 5.32 -3.03 5.94
N SER A 136 4.59 -3.10 7.05
CA SER A 136 4.60 -4.26 7.94
C SER A 136 3.53 -5.30 7.58
N ARG A 137 2.64 -4.98 6.63
CA ARG A 137 1.50 -5.82 6.24
C ARG A 137 1.85 -6.80 5.14
N THR A 138 1.06 -7.87 5.07
CA THR A 138 1.14 -8.85 4.00
C THR A 138 0.02 -8.64 2.98
N ALA A 139 0.08 -9.36 1.87
CA ALA A 139 -0.97 -9.42 0.85
C ALA A 139 -2.35 -9.86 1.36
N ASN A 140 -2.39 -10.58 2.49
CA ASN A 140 -3.62 -11.16 3.01
C ASN A 140 -4.10 -10.40 4.24
N ASP A 141 -5.42 -10.31 4.37
CA ASP A 141 -6.06 -9.79 5.56
C ASP A 141 -5.66 -10.60 6.79
N THR A 142 -5.41 -9.89 7.88
CA THR A 142 -5.08 -10.50 9.17
C THR A 142 -6.02 -9.96 10.23
N VAL A 143 -6.66 -10.86 10.97
CA VAL A 143 -7.64 -10.50 12.00
C VAL A 143 -6.99 -10.58 13.38
N LEU A 144 -7.05 -9.47 14.10
CA LEU A 144 -6.61 -9.31 15.47
C LEU A 144 -7.80 -9.24 16.42
N TYR A 145 -7.59 -9.67 17.65
CA TYR A 145 -8.60 -9.63 18.69
C TYR A 145 -8.05 -9.08 20.00
N TYR A 146 -8.87 -8.29 20.66
CA TYR A 146 -8.74 -7.89 22.06
C TYR A 146 -10.06 -8.15 22.79
N LYS A 147 -10.01 -8.13 24.12
CA LYS A 147 -11.19 -8.20 24.98
C LYS A 147 -11.21 -6.98 25.89
N CYS A 148 -12.38 -6.36 26.02
CA CYS A 148 -12.65 -5.35 27.00
C CYS A 148 -13.53 -5.97 28.09
N LYS A 149 -13.11 -5.92 29.34
CA LYS A 149 -13.83 -6.49 30.48
C LYS A 149 -14.27 -5.38 31.41
N LEU A 150 -15.56 -5.34 31.74
CA LEU A 150 -16.05 -4.48 32.82
C LEU A 150 -15.39 -4.91 34.13
N GLN A 151 -14.86 -3.93 34.85
CA GLN A 151 -14.36 -4.21 36.18
C GLN A 151 -15.58 -4.43 37.09
N PRO A 152 -15.65 -5.56 37.83
CA PRO A 152 -16.76 -5.77 38.75
C PRO A 152 -16.73 -4.65 39.78
N ALA A 153 -17.82 -3.89 39.87
CA ALA A 153 -18.02 -2.93 40.95
C ALA A 153 -17.76 -3.67 42.27
N SER A 154 -16.81 -3.17 43.05
CA SER A 154 -16.42 -3.76 44.33
C SER A 154 -17.65 -3.96 45.21
N ASP A 155 -18.01 -5.23 45.43
CA ASP A 155 -19.03 -5.80 46.31
C ASP A 155 -20.50 -5.36 46.15
N SER A 156 -21.29 -6.21 45.48
CA SER A 156 -22.46 -6.78 46.14
C SER A 156 -22.83 -8.16 45.59
N MET A 157 -23.03 -9.09 46.51
CA MET A 157 -23.24 -10.51 46.29
C MET A 157 -24.47 -10.83 45.42
N ARG A 158 -24.30 -11.69 44.41
CA ARG A 158 -25.11 -12.93 44.27
C ARG A 158 -24.63 -13.82 43.13
N SER A 159 -24.36 -15.05 43.51
CA SER A 159 -24.07 -16.22 42.69
C SER A 159 -25.22 -16.54 41.74
N HIS A 160 -24.91 -16.83 40.48
CA HIS A 160 -25.18 -18.13 39.87
C HIS A 160 -24.42 -18.24 38.56
N GLU A 161 -23.47 -19.18 38.56
CA GLU A 161 -22.69 -19.59 37.40
C GLU A 161 -23.59 -20.33 36.42
N ILE A 162 -23.80 -19.75 35.24
CA ILE A 162 -24.27 -20.46 34.06
C ILE A 162 -23.22 -20.23 32.98
N GLN A 163 -22.57 -21.31 32.57
CA GLN A 163 -21.69 -21.37 31.41
C GLN A 163 -22.53 -21.08 30.15
N GLY A 164 -22.36 -19.87 29.64
CA GLY A 164 -22.94 -19.36 28.42
C GLY A 164 -22.52 -17.90 28.33
N VAL A 165 -21.94 -17.49 27.19
CA VAL A 165 -21.41 -16.15 26.92
C VAL A 165 -22.30 -15.08 27.58
N GLN A 166 -21.83 -14.48 28.68
CA GLN A 166 -22.55 -13.41 29.39
C GLN A 166 -22.46 -12.13 28.55
N ALA A 167 -23.39 -11.98 27.61
CA ALA A 167 -23.60 -10.71 26.94
C ALA A 167 -23.77 -9.61 28.02
N GLY A 168 -22.94 -8.56 27.94
CA GLY A 168 -23.01 -7.38 28.81
C GLY A 168 -21.80 -7.12 29.71
N LYS A 169 -20.88 -8.08 29.93
CA LYS A 169 -19.68 -7.88 30.78
C LYS A 169 -18.35 -7.88 30.04
N GLU A 170 -18.32 -8.50 28.87
CA GLU A 170 -17.15 -8.56 28.02
C GLU A 170 -17.53 -8.13 26.60
N CYS A 171 -16.66 -7.36 25.97
CA CYS A 171 -16.71 -7.02 24.56
C CYS A 171 -15.48 -7.59 23.86
N LYS A 172 -15.68 -8.31 22.75
CA LYS A 172 -14.58 -8.70 21.87
C LYS A 172 -14.34 -7.57 20.87
N VAL A 173 -13.16 -7.00 20.84
CA VAL A 173 -12.75 -6.05 19.79
C VAL A 173 -12.08 -6.87 18.70
N LYS A 174 -12.72 -6.95 17.53
CA LYS A 174 -12.19 -7.64 16.35
C LYS A 174 -11.73 -6.59 15.34
N ILE A 175 -10.44 -6.60 15.02
CA ILE A 175 -9.81 -5.65 14.11
C ILE A 175 -9.32 -6.42 12.90
N THR A 176 -9.89 -6.13 11.73
CA THR A 176 -9.38 -6.64 10.45
C THR A 176 -8.33 -5.66 9.94
N VAL A 177 -7.08 -6.10 9.83
CA VAL A 177 -6.05 -5.38 9.09
C VAL A 177 -6.11 -5.88 7.66
N GLU A 178 -6.54 -5.03 6.73
CA GLU A 178 -6.64 -5.42 5.33
C GLU A 178 -5.24 -5.59 4.73
N GLY A 179 -5.11 -6.65 3.93
CA GLY A 179 -3.88 -6.95 3.23
C GLY A 179 -3.55 -5.84 2.24
N VAL A 180 -2.29 -5.44 2.19
CA VAL A 180 -1.79 -4.59 1.12
C VAL A 180 -1.24 -5.55 0.08
N PRO A 181 -1.91 -5.72 -1.09
CA PRO A 181 -1.36 -6.58 -2.13
C PRO A 181 0.08 -6.13 -2.40
N PRO A 182 1.01 -7.07 -2.67
CA PRO A 182 2.31 -6.69 -3.17
C PRO A 182 2.02 -5.76 -4.34
N LYS A 183 2.64 -4.57 -4.37
CA LYS A 183 2.58 -3.73 -5.57
C LYS A 183 3.16 -4.59 -6.69
N ASP A 184 2.29 -5.28 -7.43
CA ASP A 184 2.67 -6.05 -8.59
C ASP A 184 3.37 -5.07 -9.51
N LEU A 185 4.54 -5.50 -9.99
CA LEU A 185 5.43 -4.78 -10.88
C LEU A 185 4.79 -4.61 -12.27
N GLU A 186 3.61 -4.01 -12.39
CA GLU A 186 2.98 -3.66 -13.67
C GLU A 186 1.81 -2.69 -13.45
N ASN A 187 2.00 -1.43 -13.88
CA ASN A 187 1.05 -0.29 -13.89
C ASN A 187 0.39 0.05 -12.52
N GLU A 188 0.79 1.08 -11.76
CA GLU A 188 0.99 2.47 -12.15
C GLU A 188 2.09 3.10 -11.28
N GLN A 189 3.11 3.66 -11.93
CA GLN A 189 3.93 4.75 -11.39
C GLN A 189 3.07 6.02 -11.38
N ILE A 190 3.33 6.91 -10.40
CA ILE A 190 2.70 8.23 -10.11
C ILE A 190 1.60 8.05 -9.04
N GLU A 191 1.76 8.32 -7.74
CA GLU A 191 2.59 9.29 -7.02
C GLU A 191 3.03 8.72 -5.66
N GLU A 192 4.34 8.65 -5.41
CA GLU A 192 4.96 9.25 -4.21
C GLU A 192 6.39 9.61 -4.61
N GLN A 193 6.60 10.87 -4.95
CA GLN A 193 7.93 11.47 -4.96
C GLN A 193 8.42 11.57 -3.51
N GLN A 194 8.84 10.45 -2.94
CA GLN A 194 9.98 10.47 -2.04
C GLN A 194 11.15 9.92 -2.84
N THR A 195 12.06 10.84 -3.15
CA THR A 195 13.38 10.58 -3.72
C THR A 195 14.19 9.72 -2.76
N SER A 196 13.86 8.44 -2.63
CA SER A 196 14.64 7.49 -1.84
C SER A 196 15.99 7.32 -2.54
N ILE A 197 17.01 7.94 -1.98
CA ILE A 197 18.39 7.80 -2.45
C ILE A 197 18.79 6.34 -2.24
N ILE A 198 19.09 5.61 -3.31
CA ILE A 198 19.57 4.23 -3.20
C ILE A 198 21.00 4.26 -2.63
N GLU A 199 21.25 3.54 -1.54
CA GLU A 199 22.58 3.45 -0.95
C GLU A 199 23.20 2.07 -1.18
N CYS A 200 24.34 2.03 -1.86
CA CYS A 200 25.16 0.83 -1.96
C CYS A 200 25.96 0.66 -0.65
N ALA A 201 25.35 0.00 0.35
CA ALA A 201 25.85 0.02 1.73
C ALA A 201 27.10 -0.85 1.98
N SER A 202 27.37 -1.86 1.15
CA SER A 202 28.49 -2.79 1.38
C SER A 202 29.14 -3.27 0.09
N ALA A 203 30.46 -3.53 0.12
CA ALA A 203 31.28 -3.89 -1.03
C ALA A 203 31.00 -5.28 -1.64
N ASN A 204 29.88 -5.94 -1.32
CA ASN A 204 29.48 -7.22 -1.94
C ASN A 204 27.97 -7.29 -2.21
N ALA A 205 27.27 -6.15 -2.10
CA ALA A 205 25.85 -6.08 -2.38
C ALA A 205 25.58 -5.89 -3.88
N THR A 206 24.37 -6.19 -4.30
CA THR A 206 23.85 -5.80 -5.62
C THR A 206 22.55 -5.08 -5.40
N GLU A 207 22.48 -3.84 -5.86
CA GLU A 207 21.30 -2.99 -5.81
C GLU A 207 20.75 -2.85 -7.23
N GLU A 208 19.45 -3.08 -7.39
CA GLU A 208 18.76 -2.97 -8.67
C GLU A 208 17.84 -1.76 -8.66
N ALA A 209 17.83 -1.00 -9.75
CA ALA A 209 17.05 0.23 -9.86
C ALA A 209 16.50 0.42 -11.28
N SER A 210 15.46 1.23 -11.40
CA SER A 210 14.92 1.67 -12.69
C SER A 210 14.92 3.19 -12.80
N VAL A 211 15.18 3.70 -13.99
CA VAL A 211 15.15 5.15 -14.29
C VAL A 211 14.41 5.40 -15.61
N SER A 212 13.72 6.53 -15.70
CA SER A 212 13.06 6.99 -16.94
C SER A 212 13.27 8.50 -17.15
N ALA A 213 12.77 9.05 -18.27
CA ALA A 213 12.87 10.48 -18.54
C ALA A 213 12.06 11.33 -17.55
N GLU A 214 11.00 10.76 -16.98
CA GLU A 214 10.09 11.40 -16.03
C GLU A 214 10.50 11.18 -14.57
N SER A 215 11.36 10.20 -14.32
CA SER A 215 11.75 9.77 -12.98
C SER A 215 13.27 9.59 -12.90
N PRO A 216 14.02 10.66 -12.54
CA PRO A 216 15.46 10.57 -12.34
C PRO A 216 15.78 9.75 -11.09
N LEU A 217 16.92 9.06 -11.14
CA LEU A 217 17.37 8.16 -10.09
C LEU A 217 18.48 8.80 -9.25
N SER A 218 18.30 8.88 -7.94
CA SER A 218 19.35 9.32 -7.02
C SER A 218 19.95 8.13 -6.25
N PHE A 219 21.28 8.10 -6.13
CA PHE A 219 21.98 7.05 -5.40
C PHE A 219 23.29 7.56 -4.77
N LYS A 220 23.84 6.80 -3.81
CA LYS A 220 25.13 7.08 -3.17
C LYS A 220 25.91 5.78 -2.88
N CYS A 221 27.22 5.91 -2.82
CA CYS A 221 28.08 4.83 -2.32
C CYS A 221 28.20 4.95 -0.79
N GLY A 222 28.06 3.82 -0.09
CA GLY A 222 28.19 3.72 1.36
C GLY A 222 29.57 4.13 1.88
N GLN A 223 29.70 4.21 3.21
CA GLN A 223 30.89 4.80 3.83
C GLN A 223 32.16 4.04 3.45
N GLY A 224 33.21 4.77 3.03
CA GLY A 224 34.48 4.18 2.62
C GLY A 224 34.48 3.53 1.24
N LEU A 225 33.38 3.67 0.48
CA LEU A 225 33.27 3.24 -0.90
C LEU A 225 33.34 4.44 -1.87
N THR A 226 33.72 4.18 -3.11
CA THR A 226 33.87 5.18 -4.17
C THR A 226 33.25 4.67 -5.46
N LEU A 227 32.55 5.57 -6.16
CA LEU A 227 31.89 5.27 -7.42
C LEU A 227 32.90 4.99 -8.54
N GLU A 228 32.67 3.90 -9.27
CA GLU A 228 33.33 3.54 -10.51
C GLU A 228 32.28 3.34 -11.62
N PRO A 229 32.50 3.87 -12.83
CA PRO A 229 33.66 4.67 -13.22
C PRO A 229 33.72 6.03 -12.52
N ARG A 230 34.91 6.50 -12.15
CA ARG A 230 35.09 7.85 -11.57
C ARG A 230 34.66 8.98 -12.50
N ALA A 231 34.76 8.78 -13.81
CA ALA A 231 34.29 9.72 -14.81
C ALA A 231 32.76 9.60 -14.93
N LEU A 232 32.03 10.66 -14.60
CA LEU A 232 30.55 10.68 -14.64
C LEU A 232 29.97 10.55 -16.06
N THR A 233 30.81 10.69 -17.09
CA THR A 233 30.44 10.45 -18.49
C THR A 233 30.49 8.98 -18.89
N ASP A 234 30.99 8.12 -18.01
CA ASP A 234 31.25 6.72 -18.29
C ASP A 234 30.35 5.83 -17.41
N VAL A 235 30.12 4.61 -17.88
CA VAL A 235 29.29 3.61 -17.22
C VAL A 235 29.75 2.21 -17.62
N PHE A 236 29.42 1.19 -16.84
CA PHE A 236 29.59 -0.19 -17.30
C PHE A 236 28.35 -0.67 -18.05
N ASN A 237 28.56 -1.35 -19.18
CA ASN A 237 27.49 -2.04 -19.88
C ASN A 237 27.05 -3.27 -19.06
N ASP A 238 25.74 -3.44 -18.84
CA ASP A 238 25.19 -4.60 -18.11
C ASP A 238 24.22 -5.44 -18.94
N ARG A 239 24.27 -5.33 -20.28
CA ARG A 239 23.40 -6.12 -21.17
C ARG A 239 23.54 -7.63 -20.98
N ASP A 240 24.72 -8.10 -20.57
CA ASP A 240 24.99 -9.52 -20.27
C ASP A 240 24.96 -9.85 -18.76
N GLY A 241 24.57 -8.88 -17.93
CA GLY A 241 24.49 -9.00 -16.48
C GLY A 241 25.83 -8.99 -15.74
N LYS A 242 26.94 -8.65 -16.42
CA LYS A 242 28.29 -8.72 -15.83
C LYS A 242 28.90 -7.38 -15.43
N CYS A 243 28.21 -6.25 -15.63
CA CYS A 243 28.74 -4.92 -15.37
C CYS A 243 30.10 -4.66 -16.05
N THR A 244 30.25 -5.10 -17.30
CA THR A 244 31.45 -4.93 -18.12
C THR A 244 31.09 -4.99 -19.61
N PRO A 245 31.80 -4.28 -20.51
CA PRO A 245 32.94 -3.38 -20.27
C PRO A 245 32.53 -1.95 -19.90
N GLN A 246 33.49 -1.14 -19.47
CA GLN A 246 33.30 0.31 -19.36
C GLN A 246 33.12 0.93 -20.74
N VAL A 247 32.08 1.74 -20.88
CA VAL A 247 31.71 2.48 -22.10
C VAL A 247 31.31 3.91 -21.70
N THR A 248 31.03 4.77 -22.68
CA THR A 248 30.46 6.10 -22.41
C THR A 248 28.96 5.98 -22.16
N LEU A 249 28.41 6.74 -21.21
CA LEU A 249 26.98 6.73 -20.88
C LEU A 249 26.11 7.01 -22.11
N GLN A 250 26.50 8.02 -22.89
CA GLN A 250 25.83 8.42 -24.15
C GLN A 250 25.84 7.34 -25.24
N SER A 251 26.72 6.34 -25.16
CA SER A 251 26.71 5.22 -26.12
C SER A 251 25.59 4.21 -25.84
N LEU A 252 25.04 4.20 -24.62
CA LEU A 252 23.94 3.32 -24.23
C LEU A 252 22.61 4.10 -24.24
N VAL A 253 22.59 5.27 -23.62
CA VAL A 253 21.38 6.07 -23.40
C VAL A 253 21.70 7.56 -23.43
N ASP A 254 20.75 8.39 -23.90
CA ASP A 254 20.86 9.85 -23.79
C ASP A 254 20.50 10.31 -22.38
N ALA A 255 21.47 10.19 -21.47
CA ALA A 255 21.34 10.50 -20.06
C ALA A 255 22.55 11.27 -19.53
N THR A 256 22.40 11.86 -18.35
CA THR A 256 23.47 12.56 -17.62
C THR A 256 23.52 12.09 -16.18
N LEU A 257 24.74 11.87 -15.68
CA LEU A 257 25.02 11.64 -14.27
C LEU A 257 25.69 12.87 -13.69
N GLU A 258 25.13 13.42 -12.61
CA GLU A 258 25.67 14.59 -11.90
C GLU A 258 25.90 14.26 -10.43
N ASN A 259 26.91 14.89 -9.82
CA ASN A 259 27.09 14.89 -8.37
C ASN A 259 26.29 16.07 -7.80
N THR A 260 25.19 15.79 -7.12
CA THR A 260 24.23 16.78 -6.64
C THR A 260 24.58 17.36 -5.28
N GLY A 261 25.72 16.99 -4.71
CA GLY A 261 26.22 17.49 -3.43
C GLY A 261 26.60 16.37 -2.46
N THR A 262 26.75 16.75 -1.20
CA THR A 262 27.10 15.83 -0.11
C THR A 262 25.93 15.67 0.86
N ASP A 263 25.66 14.45 1.30
CA ASP A 263 24.62 14.17 2.28
C ASP A 263 25.01 14.79 3.64
N THR A 264 24.33 15.88 4.02
CA THR A 264 24.59 16.62 5.27
C THR A 264 24.16 15.88 6.52
N HIS A 265 23.43 14.75 6.39
CA HIS A 265 22.99 13.94 7.52
C HIS A 265 23.88 12.72 7.79
N GLN A 266 24.75 12.33 6.84
CA GLN A 266 25.63 11.18 6.97
C GLN A 266 27.02 11.42 6.33
N ASN A 267 27.90 12.14 7.05
CA ASN A 267 29.35 12.18 6.79
C ASN A 267 29.78 12.61 5.36
N GLU A 268 29.16 13.64 4.79
CA GLU A 268 29.61 14.31 3.56
C GLU A 268 29.76 13.38 2.33
N GLN A 269 28.98 12.30 2.24
CA GLN A 269 29.05 11.37 1.12
C GLN A 269 28.44 11.97 -0.15
N SER A 270 29.10 11.80 -1.29
CA SER A 270 28.59 12.28 -2.58
C SER A 270 27.30 11.56 -2.96
N VAL A 271 26.26 12.35 -3.27
CA VAL A 271 25.02 11.87 -3.85
C VAL A 271 25.07 12.12 -5.36
N TYR A 272 24.72 11.09 -6.12
CA TYR A 272 24.68 11.13 -7.57
C TYR A 272 23.25 11.06 -8.06
N GLN A 273 22.94 11.79 -9.13
CA GLN A 273 21.65 11.75 -9.80
C GLN A 273 21.82 11.43 -11.28
N LEU A 274 21.18 10.36 -11.71
CA LEU A 274 21.08 9.94 -13.10
C LEU A 274 19.74 10.43 -13.67
N ALA A 275 19.80 11.28 -14.68
CA ALA A 275 18.64 11.81 -15.37
C ALA A 275 18.67 11.43 -16.85
N VAL A 276 17.59 10.81 -17.34
CA VAL A 276 17.42 10.46 -18.74
C VAL A 276 16.83 11.66 -19.47
N LYS A 277 17.47 12.12 -20.55
CA LYS A 277 16.98 13.23 -21.37
C LYS A 277 16.00 12.74 -22.42
N THR A 278 16.36 11.64 -23.07
CA THR A 278 15.55 11.00 -24.10
C THR A 278 15.52 9.50 -23.81
N ALA A 279 14.31 8.94 -23.70
CA ALA A 279 14.16 7.52 -23.45
C ALA A 279 14.73 6.70 -24.63
N PRO A 280 15.46 5.61 -24.37
CA PRO A 280 15.93 4.72 -25.42
C PRO A 280 14.77 4.01 -26.12
N SER A 281 14.98 3.45 -27.31
CA SER A 281 13.91 2.75 -28.04
C SER A 281 13.50 1.41 -27.39
N GLU A 282 14.37 0.84 -26.57
CA GLU A 282 14.16 -0.40 -25.82
C GLU A 282 14.78 -0.24 -24.43
N ASP A 283 14.30 -1.02 -23.47
CA ASP A 283 14.88 -1.04 -22.12
C ASP A 283 16.37 -1.34 -22.19
N THR A 284 17.17 -0.49 -21.55
CA THR A 284 18.63 -0.53 -21.65
C THR A 284 19.26 -0.69 -20.27
N ALA A 285 20.03 -1.76 -20.08
CA ALA A 285 20.71 -2.05 -18.82
C ALA A 285 22.11 -1.41 -18.75
N LEU A 286 22.38 -0.70 -17.66
CA LEU A 286 23.67 -0.08 -17.34
C LEU A 286 24.05 -0.36 -15.88
N CYS A 287 25.33 -0.24 -15.54
CA CYS A 287 25.82 -0.56 -14.21
C CYS A 287 26.91 0.40 -13.73
N TYR A 288 26.87 0.69 -12.42
CA TYR A 288 27.93 1.35 -11.67
C TYR A 288 28.44 0.42 -10.57
N LYS A 289 29.65 0.68 -10.07
CA LYS A 289 30.25 -0.07 -8.97
C LYS A 289 30.60 0.88 -7.83
N CYS A 290 30.32 0.50 -6.59
CA CYS A 290 30.92 1.15 -5.42
C CYS A 290 32.01 0.24 -4.85
N VAL A 291 33.26 0.65 -4.98
CA VAL A 291 34.44 -0.13 -4.56
C VAL A 291 35.10 0.50 -3.34
N PRO A 292 35.77 -0.27 -2.47
CA PRO A 292 36.56 0.30 -1.38
C PRO A 292 37.54 1.35 -1.88
N SER A 293 37.61 2.52 -1.23
CA SER A 293 38.45 3.63 -1.68
C SER A 293 39.93 3.27 -1.84
N SER A 294 40.42 2.26 -1.11
CA SER A 294 41.79 1.72 -1.21
C SER A 294 42.10 0.99 -2.53
N SER A 295 41.09 0.49 -3.24
CA SER A 295 41.24 -0.33 -4.45
C SER A 295 41.42 0.49 -5.73
N SER A 296 41.39 1.81 -5.61
CA SER A 296 41.18 2.73 -6.73
C SER A 296 42.49 3.28 -7.36
N ASN A 297 43.62 2.62 -7.11
CA ASN A 297 44.96 3.01 -7.58
C ASN A 297 45.64 1.95 -8.47
N GLN A 298 44.91 1.24 -9.33
CA GLN A 298 45.54 0.39 -10.35
C GLN A 298 44.83 0.49 -11.70
N LYS A 299 45.22 1.49 -12.49
CA LYS A 299 45.17 1.39 -13.96
C LYS A 299 46.61 1.19 -14.43
N ASP A 300 46.79 0.27 -15.38
CA ASP A 300 48.02 -0.11 -16.08
C ASP A 300 48.94 -1.16 -15.43
N LYS A 301 48.64 -2.45 -15.65
CA LYS A 301 49.59 -3.41 -16.27
C LYS A 301 48.98 -4.80 -16.53
N THR A 302 48.92 -5.13 -17.82
CA THR A 302 49.30 -6.40 -18.47
C THR A 302 48.71 -7.72 -17.97
N ALA A 303 48.03 -8.38 -18.91
CA ALA A 303 47.61 -9.78 -18.93
C ALA A 303 48.53 -10.80 -18.22
N ALA A 304 47.94 -11.62 -17.35
CA ALA A 304 48.19 -13.05 -17.19
C ALA A 304 47.09 -13.64 -16.29
N GLY A 305 46.68 -14.88 -16.58
CA GLY A 305 45.45 -15.52 -16.09
C GLY A 305 45.25 -15.62 -14.57
N GLY A 306 43.97 -15.67 -14.21
CA GLY A 306 43.48 -15.94 -12.87
C GLY A 306 41.95 -15.95 -12.87
N GLU A 307 41.36 -17.12 -13.15
CA GLU A 307 39.97 -17.42 -12.82
C GLU A 307 39.74 -17.20 -11.32
N GLY A 308 38.68 -16.47 -10.97
CA GLY A 308 38.13 -16.43 -9.62
C GLY A 308 38.76 -15.41 -8.67
N SER A 309 38.52 -14.12 -8.93
CA SER A 309 38.62 -13.07 -7.92
C SER A 309 37.31 -12.31 -7.93
N THR A 310 36.43 -12.59 -6.97
CA THR A 310 35.26 -11.75 -6.68
C THR A 310 35.77 -10.37 -6.32
N GLU A 311 35.73 -9.44 -7.28
CA GLU A 311 35.98 -8.03 -7.00
C GLU A 311 34.98 -7.61 -5.92
N GLU A 312 35.47 -7.26 -4.72
CA GLU A 312 34.66 -6.71 -3.63
C GLU A 312 34.14 -5.34 -4.08
N ALA A 313 33.04 -5.36 -4.83
CA ALA A 313 32.29 -4.21 -5.27
C ALA A 313 30.81 -4.38 -4.94
N CYS A 314 30.18 -3.30 -4.49
CA CYS A 314 28.74 -3.19 -4.57
C CYS A 314 28.36 -2.89 -6.03
N LEU A 315 27.46 -3.69 -6.62
CA LEU A 315 27.01 -3.50 -7.99
C LEU A 315 25.68 -2.75 -8.00
N LEU A 316 25.64 -1.57 -8.60
CA LEU A 316 24.40 -0.83 -8.83
C LEU A 316 23.96 -1.06 -10.27
N LYS A 317 23.00 -1.96 -10.47
CA LYS A 317 22.45 -2.34 -11.77
C LYS A 317 21.19 -1.54 -12.05
N ILE A 318 21.16 -0.84 -13.17
CA ILE A 318 20.12 0.13 -13.49
C ILE A 318 19.49 -0.24 -14.83
N SER A 319 18.18 -0.38 -14.85
CA SER A 319 17.39 -0.49 -16.07
C SER A 319 16.84 0.87 -16.47
N VAL A 320 17.22 1.35 -17.66
CA VAL A 320 16.65 2.56 -18.26
C VAL A 320 15.45 2.16 -19.09
N LYS A 321 14.26 2.63 -18.70
CA LYS A 321 13.01 2.33 -19.38
C LYS A 321 12.99 2.96 -20.78
N GLY A 322 12.65 2.15 -21.79
CA GLY A 322 12.53 2.60 -23.17
C GLY A 322 11.10 2.96 -23.59
N ASP A 323 10.98 3.63 -24.73
CA ASP A 323 9.72 4.01 -25.34
C ASP A 323 9.14 2.84 -26.15
N ALA A 324 8.18 2.11 -25.57
CA ALA A 324 7.47 1.00 -26.21
C ALA A 324 6.77 1.36 -27.55
N THR A 325 6.65 2.66 -27.86
CA THR A 325 6.07 3.18 -29.11
C THR A 325 6.85 2.76 -30.36
N SER A 326 8.14 2.40 -30.24
CA SER A 326 8.99 2.10 -31.42
C SER A 326 9.01 0.62 -31.83
N ALA A 327 8.53 -0.30 -30.99
CA ALA A 327 8.58 -1.75 -31.26
C ALA A 327 7.37 -2.25 -32.08
N ALA A 328 6.27 -1.49 -32.12
CA ALA A 328 5.02 -1.93 -32.76
C ALA A 328 4.96 -1.67 -34.29
N GLU A 329 5.88 -0.92 -34.90
CA GLU A 329 5.74 -0.50 -36.30
C GLU A 329 6.48 -1.36 -37.35
N ARG A 330 7.12 -2.49 -36.98
CA ARG A 330 7.86 -3.31 -37.97
C ARG A 330 7.26 -4.65 -38.39
N THR A 331 6.03 -4.96 -37.97
CA THR A 331 5.32 -6.16 -38.44
C THR A 331 3.87 -5.87 -38.82
N TRP A 332 3.65 -4.99 -39.80
CA TRP A 332 2.53 -5.14 -40.74
C TRP A 332 2.62 -4.16 -41.91
N THR A 333 3.52 -4.45 -42.86
CA THR A 333 3.31 -4.03 -44.26
C THR A 333 4.02 -5.02 -45.19
N ALA A 334 3.40 -6.16 -45.48
CA ALA A 334 3.65 -6.87 -46.73
C ALA A 334 2.51 -7.84 -47.05
N ALA A 335 1.78 -7.47 -48.11
CA ALA A 335 1.12 -8.35 -49.08
C ALA A 335 -0.03 -9.24 -48.59
N GLN A 336 -1.25 -8.85 -48.95
CA GLN A 336 -2.21 -9.79 -49.53
C GLN A 336 -3.21 -9.08 -50.45
N TRP A 337 -2.69 -8.63 -51.60
CA TRP A 337 -3.48 -8.50 -52.82
C TRP A 337 -3.11 -9.67 -53.71
N ALA A 338 -3.94 -10.72 -53.68
CA ALA A 338 -4.03 -11.68 -54.78
C ALA A 338 -5.42 -12.32 -54.76
N VAL A 339 -6.26 -11.80 -55.65
CA VAL A 339 -7.50 -12.41 -56.12
C VAL A 339 -7.16 -13.76 -56.76
N ALA A 340 -7.83 -14.83 -56.35
CA ALA A 340 -7.97 -16.02 -57.18
C ALA A 340 -9.29 -16.74 -56.87
N VAL A 341 -10.27 -16.44 -57.71
CA VAL A 341 -11.47 -17.25 -57.98
C VAL A 341 -11.01 -18.63 -58.47
N PHE A 342 -11.50 -19.73 -57.88
CA PHE A 342 -11.82 -20.94 -58.65
C PHE A 342 -13.03 -21.68 -58.08
N VAL A 343 -13.84 -22.12 -59.04
CA VAL A 343 -15.19 -22.65 -58.95
C VAL A 343 -15.16 -24.18 -58.90
N ALA A 344 -16.11 -24.74 -58.14
CA ALA A 344 -16.81 -26.04 -58.22
C ALA A 344 -16.09 -27.31 -58.73
N GLY A 345 -16.35 -28.42 -58.01
CA GLY A 345 -16.25 -29.77 -58.57
C GLY A 345 -16.37 -30.86 -57.51
N GLN A 346 -17.59 -31.18 -57.08
CA GLN A 346 -17.86 -32.47 -56.43
C GLN A 346 -17.64 -33.62 -57.41
N VAL A 347 -16.95 -34.69 -57.01
CA VAL A 347 -17.31 -36.07 -57.42
C VAL A 347 -16.99 -37.04 -56.28
N LEU A 348 -18.05 -37.71 -55.83
CA LEU A 348 -18.09 -38.90 -54.99
C LEU A 348 -17.79 -40.18 -55.81
N ARG A 349 -17.30 -41.23 -55.11
CA ARG A 349 -17.17 -42.65 -55.51
C ARG A 349 -15.98 -42.97 -56.43
N GLY A 350 -15.22 -44.05 -56.25
CA GLY A 350 -15.26 -45.16 -55.30
C GLY A 350 -14.27 -46.25 -55.75
N VAL A 351 -13.82 -47.07 -54.80
CA VAL A 351 -13.54 -48.52 -54.84
C VAL A 351 -12.95 -49.12 -56.14
N VAL A 352 -11.79 -49.77 -56.03
CA VAL A 352 -11.61 -51.25 -56.19
C VAL A 352 -10.14 -51.60 -55.96
N ASP A 353 -9.94 -52.49 -54.98
CA ASP A 353 -8.79 -53.40 -54.81
C ASP A 353 -8.78 -54.44 -55.95
N VAL A 354 -7.62 -54.67 -56.57
CA VAL A 354 -7.01 -55.97 -56.97
C VAL A 354 -5.85 -55.70 -57.92
#